data_AF-A0A955REM6-F1
#
_entry.id   AF-A0A955REM6-F1
#
_cell.length_a   1.000
_cell.length_b   1.000
_cell.length_c   1.000
_cell.angle_alpha   90.00
_cell.angle_beta   90.00
_cell.angle_gamma   90.00
#
_symmetry.space_group_name_H-M   'P 1'
#
loop_
_entity.id
_entity.type
_entity.pdbx_description
1 polymer ?
#
loop_
_entity_poly.entity_id
_entity_poly.type
_entity_poly.pdbx_seq_one_letter_code
_entity_poly.pdbx_strand_id
1 'polypeptide(L)'
;MDRRKVRDGDDALELLRALSHSELSRKEFCRLHGIDGRSLRCWELNLGRRRGQVASEAPALRLLEVTVARPRSSASYRVHVGDLVVEVDDDFVDDTLVRLVAVLAAC
;
A
#
# COMPACT_ATOMS: atom_id res chain seq x y z
N MET A 1 -37.50 19.61 -9.91
CA MET A 1 -37.81 18.24 -9.46
C MET A 1 -36.50 17.53 -9.23
N ASP A 2 -36.22 17.17 -7.98
CA ASP A 2 -35.01 16.46 -7.61
C ASP A 2 -35.10 15.01 -8.12
N ARG A 3 -34.14 14.58 -8.92
CA ARG A 3 -34.13 13.22 -9.50
C ARG A 3 -33.26 12.32 -8.65
N ARG A 4 -33.69 11.09 -8.44
CA ARG A 4 -32.97 10.11 -7.62
C ARG A 4 -31.57 9.86 -8.21
N LYS A 5 -30.55 9.92 -7.36
CA LYS A 5 -29.20 9.45 -7.70
C LYS A 5 -29.13 7.93 -7.61
N VAL A 6 -28.22 7.35 -8.38
CA VAL A 6 -27.91 5.92 -8.35
C VAL A 6 -27.15 5.61 -7.06
N ARG A 7 -27.60 4.58 -6.32
CA ARG A 7 -27.17 4.28 -4.95
C ARG A 7 -25.80 3.62 -4.88
N ASP A 8 -25.61 2.60 -5.70
CA ASP A 8 -24.45 1.71 -5.65
C ASP A 8 -24.20 1.06 -7.04
N GLY A 9 -23.23 0.14 -7.08
CA GLY A 9 -22.83 -0.52 -8.32
C GLY A 9 -23.87 -1.49 -8.87
N ASP A 10 -24.67 -2.13 -8.01
CA ASP A 10 -25.68 -3.10 -8.43
C ASP A 10 -26.90 -2.36 -9.00
N ASP A 11 -27.35 -1.29 -8.33
CA ASP A 11 -28.37 -0.36 -8.82
C ASP A 11 -27.95 0.22 -10.19
N ALA A 12 -26.67 0.61 -10.34
CA ALA A 12 -26.15 1.09 -11.61
C ALA A 12 -26.19 0.03 -12.72
N LEU A 13 -25.80 -1.21 -12.42
CA LEU A 13 -25.79 -2.30 -13.39
C LEU A 13 -27.20 -2.67 -13.83
N GLU A 14 -28.16 -2.72 -12.90
CA GLU A 14 -29.57 -2.96 -13.20
C GLU A 14 -30.13 -1.88 -14.12
N LEU A 15 -29.91 -0.60 -13.79
CA LEU A 15 -30.37 0.54 -14.60
C LEU A 15 -29.72 0.58 -15.98
N LEU A 16 -28.43 0.26 -16.10
CA LEU A 16 -27.73 0.21 -17.39
C LEU A 16 -28.19 -0.97 -18.25
N ARG A 17 -28.50 -2.13 -17.66
CA ARG A 17 -29.11 -3.26 -18.36
C ARG A 17 -30.53 -2.93 -18.81
N ALA A 18 -31.34 -2.33 -17.94
CA ALA A 18 -32.69 -1.89 -18.31
C ALA A 18 -32.65 -0.87 -19.46
N LEU A 19 -31.72 0.09 -19.41
CA LEU A 19 -31.47 1.04 -20.50
C LEU A 19 -31.06 0.34 -21.79
N SER A 20 -30.16 -0.66 -21.74
CA SER A 20 -29.69 -1.36 -22.95
C SER A 20 -30.75 -2.24 -23.62
N HIS A 21 -31.75 -2.70 -22.86
CA HIS A 21 -32.90 -3.43 -23.38
C HIS A 21 -34.08 -2.52 -23.72
N SER A 22 -33.99 -1.23 -23.38
CA SER A 22 -35.00 -0.24 -23.77
C SER A 22 -34.64 0.35 -25.15
N GLU A 23 -35.66 0.65 -25.96
CA GLU A 23 -35.50 1.43 -27.19
C GLU A 23 -35.41 2.95 -26.91
N LEU A 24 -35.28 3.34 -25.63
CA LEU A 24 -35.27 4.74 -25.20
C LEU A 24 -33.87 5.33 -25.27
N SER A 25 -33.77 6.61 -25.59
CA SER A 25 -32.54 7.35 -25.33
C SER A 25 -32.31 7.45 -23.81
N ARG A 26 -31.04 7.57 -23.40
CA ARG A 26 -30.67 7.73 -21.98
C ARG A 26 -31.43 8.86 -21.29
N LYS A 27 -31.66 9.97 -21.99
CA LYS A 27 -32.37 11.13 -21.45
C LYS A 27 -33.83 10.81 -21.17
N GLU A 28 -34.49 10.08 -22.09
CA GLU A 28 -35.87 9.64 -21.94
C GLU A 28 -36.01 8.61 -20.83
N PHE A 29 -35.13 7.62 -20.80
CA PHE A 29 -35.07 6.62 -19.75
C PHE A 29 -34.88 7.26 -18.37
N CYS A 30 -33.89 8.14 -18.21
CA CYS A 30 -33.64 8.83 -16.93
C CYS A 30 -34.84 9.70 -16.52
N ARG A 31 -35.53 10.34 -17.48
CA ARG A 31 -36.74 11.11 -17.19
C ARG A 31 -37.89 10.20 -16.74
N LEU A 32 -38.10 9.09 -17.43
CA LEU A 32 -39.18 8.13 -17.15
C LEU A 32 -39.00 7.46 -15.78
N HIS A 33 -37.77 7.05 -15.47
CA HIS A 33 -37.44 6.37 -14.22
C HIS A 33 -37.09 7.33 -13.07
N GLY A 34 -37.17 8.65 -13.28
CA GLY A 34 -36.87 9.65 -12.26
C GLY A 34 -35.41 9.66 -11.78
N ILE A 35 -34.47 9.20 -12.62
CA ILE A 35 -33.05 9.08 -12.30
C ILE A 35 -32.27 10.30 -12.79
N ASP A 36 -31.27 10.72 -12.02
CA ASP A 36 -30.31 11.73 -12.47
C ASP A 36 -29.35 11.15 -13.52
N GLY A 37 -29.42 11.68 -14.75
CA GLY A 37 -28.61 11.17 -15.86
C GLY A 37 -27.10 11.36 -15.69
N ARG A 38 -26.67 12.37 -14.92
CA ARG A 38 -25.23 12.56 -14.61
C ARG A 38 -24.74 11.48 -13.66
N SER A 39 -25.51 11.17 -12.62
CA SER A 39 -25.24 10.08 -11.69
C SER A 39 -25.09 8.74 -12.42
N LEU A 40 -26.01 8.41 -13.32
CA LEU A 40 -25.94 7.18 -14.12
C LEU A 40 -24.70 7.14 -15.03
N ARG A 41 -24.35 8.27 -15.68
CA ARG A 41 -23.13 8.36 -16.50
C ARG A 41 -21.85 8.21 -15.68
N CYS A 42 -21.79 8.79 -14.48
CA CYS A 42 -20.64 8.62 -13.59
C CYS A 42 -20.43 7.15 -13.21
N TRP A 43 -21.50 6.43 -12.90
CA TRP A 43 -21.44 5.00 -12.60
C TRP A 43 -21.01 4.16 -13.80
N GLU A 44 -21.55 4.43 -14.99
CA GLU A 44 -21.13 3.75 -16.23
C GLU A 44 -19.62 3.88 -16.47
N LEU A 45 -19.05 5.09 -16.30
CA LEU A 45 -17.62 5.32 -16.44
C LEU A 45 -16.81 4.57 -15.37
N ASN A 46 -17.25 4.59 -14.12
CA ASN A 46 -16.57 3.90 -13.02
C ASN A 46 -16.59 2.38 -13.20
N LEU A 47 -17.72 1.81 -13.64
CA LEU A 47 -17.84 0.39 -13.95
C LEU A 47 -16.97 -0.01 -15.15
N GLY A 48 -16.89 0.84 -16.18
CA GLY A 48 -15.99 0.66 -17.31
C GLY A 48 -14.52 0.63 -16.90
N ARG A 49 -14.09 1.55 -16.02
CA ARG A 49 -12.72 1.56 -15.46
C ARG A 49 -12.41 0.28 -14.68
N ARG A 50 -13.34 -0.19 -13.84
CA ARG A 50 -13.17 -1.44 -13.07
C ARG A 50 -13.03 -2.65 -13.98
N ARG A 51 -13.82 -2.75 -15.06
CA ARG A 51 -13.65 -3.84 -16.05
C ARG A 51 -12.29 -3.78 -16.75
N GLY A 52 -11.83 -2.58 -17.09
CA GLY A 52 -10.48 -2.38 -17.63
C GLY A 52 -9.36 -2.73 -16.63
N GLN A 53 -9.57 -2.50 -15.33
CA GLN A 53 -8.64 -2.90 -14.27
C GLN A 53 -8.62 -4.41 -14.02
N VAL A 54 -9.76 -5.11 -14.18
CA VAL A 54 -9.81 -6.58 -14.06
C VAL A 54 -9.19 -7.26 -15.30
N ALA A 55 -9.32 -6.65 -16.48
CA ALA A 55 -8.72 -7.15 -17.72
C ALA A 55 -7.24 -6.76 -17.90
N SER A 56 -6.76 -5.78 -17.15
CA SER A 56 -5.35 -5.39 -17.14
C SER A 56 -4.63 -6.20 -16.06
N GLU A 57 -3.63 -6.99 -16.44
CA GLU A 57 -2.62 -7.57 -15.53
C GLU A 57 -1.74 -6.48 -14.86
N ALA A 58 -2.24 -5.25 -14.72
CA ALA A 58 -1.56 -4.21 -13.99
C ALA A 58 -1.38 -4.70 -12.55
N PRO A 59 -0.14 -4.71 -12.02
CA PRO A 59 0.11 -5.18 -10.67
C PRO A 59 -0.75 -4.37 -9.69
N ALA A 60 -1.44 -5.08 -8.79
CA ALA A 60 -2.22 -4.45 -7.73
C ALA A 60 -1.37 -3.37 -7.05
N LEU A 61 -1.94 -2.16 -6.92
CA LEU A 61 -1.27 -1.05 -6.25
C LEU A 61 -0.88 -1.49 -4.84
N ARG A 62 0.42 -1.59 -4.57
CA ARG A 62 0.93 -1.90 -3.24
C ARG A 62 1.25 -0.61 -2.52
N LEU A 63 0.62 -0.42 -1.36
CA LEU A 63 1.03 0.63 -0.43
C LEU A 63 2.31 0.15 0.26
N LEU A 64 3.37 0.94 0.20
CA LEU A 64 4.62 0.69 0.94
C LEU A 64 4.82 1.83 1.93
N GLU A 65 5.00 1.48 3.19
CA GLU A 65 5.39 2.45 4.22
C GLU A 65 6.92 2.60 4.18
N VAL A 66 7.39 3.82 3.98
CA VAL A 66 8.82 4.15 4.02
C VAL A 66 9.12 4.74 5.39
N THR A 67 9.74 3.95 6.26
CA THR A 67 10.19 4.40 7.58
C THR A 67 11.68 4.73 7.56
N VAL A 68 12.10 5.77 8.29
CA VAL A 68 13.52 6.05 8.50
C VAL A 68 14.11 4.95 9.38
N ALA A 69 15.14 4.26 8.91
CA ALA A 69 15.86 3.27 9.70
C ALA A 69 16.42 3.95 10.97
N ARG A 70 16.04 3.45 12.15
CA ARG A 70 16.61 3.94 13.40
C ARG A 70 18.11 3.63 13.39
N PRO A 71 19.01 4.60 13.63
CA PRO A 71 20.42 4.31 13.76
C PRO A 71 20.60 3.30 14.89
N ARG A 72 21.22 2.15 14.59
CA ARG A 72 21.68 1.22 15.63
C ARG A 72 22.74 1.98 16.39
N SER A 73 22.54 2.20 17.68
CA SER A 73 23.61 2.72 18.54
C SER A 73 24.68 1.63 18.59
N SER A 74 25.81 1.85 17.91
CA SER A 74 26.99 0.99 18.05
C SER A 74 27.63 1.31 19.40
N ALA A 75 27.64 0.35 20.32
CA ALA A 75 28.43 0.44 21.52
C ALA A 75 29.90 0.17 21.19
N SER A 76 30.80 0.94 21.79
CA SER A 76 32.23 0.67 21.82
C SER A 76 32.60 0.37 23.28
N TYR A 77 33.23 -0.79 23.49
CA TYR A 77 33.70 -1.27 24.77
C TYR A 77 35.20 -1.03 24.84
N ARG A 78 35.65 -0.38 25.92
CA ARG A 78 37.07 -0.25 26.24
C ARG A 78 37.41 -1.10 27.45
N VAL A 79 38.36 -2.01 27.28
CA VAL A 79 38.91 -2.86 28.33
C VAL A 79 40.31 -2.36 28.65
N HIS A 80 40.55 -2.03 29.91
CA HIS A 80 41.84 -1.59 30.42
C HIS A 80 42.54 -2.74 31.15
N VAL A 81 43.78 -3.05 30.75
CA VAL A 81 44.63 -4.06 31.40
C VAL A 81 45.99 -3.43 31.66
N GLY A 82 46.20 -2.94 32.88
CA GLY A 82 47.37 -2.11 33.19
C GLY A 82 47.42 -0.87 32.30
N ASP A 83 48.53 -0.69 31.58
CA ASP A 83 48.73 0.42 30.64
C ASP A 83 48.17 0.14 29.23
N LEU A 84 47.62 -1.06 28.99
CA LEU A 84 47.04 -1.43 27.71
C LEU A 84 45.54 -1.15 27.65
N VAL A 85 45.08 -0.67 26.50
CA VAL A 85 43.65 -0.47 26.20
C VAL A 85 43.26 -1.27 24.98
N VAL A 86 42.21 -2.09 25.11
CA VAL A 86 41.56 -2.79 24.01
C VAL A 86 40.21 -2.14 23.76
N GLU A 87 39.98 -1.68 22.54
CA GLU A 87 38.68 -1.16 22.10
C GLU A 87 38.04 -2.16 21.13
N VAL A 88 36.75 -2.45 21.34
CA VAL A 88 35.95 -3.36 20.52
C VAL A 88 34.55 -2.78 20.31
N ASP A 89 34.02 -2.88 19.10
CA ASP A 89 32.67 -2.43 18.73
C ASP A 89 31.68 -3.60 18.66
N ASP A 90 30.38 -3.33 18.52
CA ASP A 90 29.35 -4.38 18.44
C ASP A 90 29.51 -5.39 17.28
N ASP A 91 30.41 -5.13 16.33
CA ASP A 91 30.70 -5.99 15.18
C ASP A 91 31.94 -6.89 15.41
N PHE A 92 32.47 -6.96 16.64
CA PHE A 92 33.61 -7.80 16.96
C PHE A 92 33.30 -9.30 16.80
N VAL A 93 34.30 -10.07 16.41
CA VAL A 93 34.20 -11.54 16.31
C VAL A 93 34.65 -12.17 17.64
N ASP A 94 33.76 -12.92 18.28
CA ASP A 94 33.99 -13.57 19.59
C ASP A 94 35.32 -14.33 19.66
N ASP A 95 35.62 -15.16 18.66
CA ASP A 95 36.86 -15.94 18.61
C ASP A 95 38.12 -15.05 18.62
N THR A 96 38.04 -13.87 17.99
CA THR A 96 39.15 -12.91 17.97
C THR A 96 39.33 -12.24 19.32
N LEU A 97 38.23 -11.85 19.97
CA LEU A 97 38.28 -11.26 21.30
C LEU A 97 38.83 -12.25 22.32
N VAL A 98 38.37 -13.51 22.30
CA VAL A 98 38.88 -14.58 23.19
C VAL A 98 40.39 -14.77 23.00
N ARG A 99 40.88 -14.85 21.75
CA ARG A 99 42.32 -14.95 21.48
C ARG A 99 43.10 -13.76 22.02
N LEU A 100 42.58 -12.54 21.83
CA LEU A 100 43.23 -11.33 22.30
C LEU A 100 43.32 -11.30 23.83
N VAL A 101 42.21 -11.58 24.52
CA VAL A 101 42.17 -11.64 25.99
C VAL A 101 43.08 -12.75 26.53
N ALA A 102 43.16 -13.91 25.86
CA ALA A 102 44.05 -14.99 26.26
C ALA A 102 45.54 -14.60 26.18
N VAL A 103 45.93 -13.85 25.14
CA VAL A 103 47.29 -13.30 25.03
C VAL A 103 47.57 -12.34 26.19
N LEU A 104 46.62 -11.45 26.50
CA LEU A 104 46.78 -10.47 27.59
C LEU A 104 46.84 -11.13 28.98
N ALA A 105 46.05 -12.16 29.22
CA ALA A 105 46.07 -12.91 30.47
C ALA A 105 47.37 -13.70 30.69
N ALA A 106 48.16 -13.91 29.64
CA ALA A 106 49.45 -14.60 29.70
C ALA A 106 50.66 -13.66 29.86
N CYS A 107 50.45 -12.34 29.81
CA CYS A 107 51.44 -11.31 30.14
C CYS A 107 51.41 -10.97 31.63
#